data_AF-A0A8K0G6Y3-F1
#
_entry.id   AF-A0A8K0G6Y3-F1
#
_cell.length_a   1.000
_cell.length_b   1.000
_cell.length_c   1.000
_cell.angle_alpha   90.00
_cell.angle_beta   90.00
_cell.angle_gamma   90.00
#
_symmetry.space_group_name_H-M   'P 1'
#
loop_
_entity.id
_entity.type
_entity.pdbx_description
1 polymer ?
#
loop_
_entity_poly.entity_id
_entity_poly.type
_entity_poly.pdbx_seq_one_letter_code
_entity_poly.pdbx_strand_id
1 'polypeptide(L)' 'RLPRYCKSNGMFLCIKCRRAYKTKGSLMRHVKFECSKQKCFCCTMCDKKFTRNTTLMGHIVRMHPSS' A
#
# COMPACT_ATOMS: atom_id res chain seq x y z
N ARG A 1 -17.99 -10.57 -6.37
CA ARG A 1 -16.83 -9.83 -5.78
C ARG A 1 -17.01 -8.34 -6.15
N LEU A 2 -17.52 -7.50 -5.24
CA LEU A 2 -17.81 -6.10 -5.56
C LEU A 2 -16.54 -5.35 -6.00
N PRO A 3 -16.61 -4.49 -7.02
CA PRO A 3 -15.46 -3.68 -7.44
C PRO A 3 -15.09 -2.72 -6.31
N ARG A 4 -13.83 -2.75 -5.87
CA ARG A 4 -13.31 -1.88 -4.78
C ARG A 4 -13.17 -0.41 -5.18
N TYR A 5 -13.69 -0.02 -6.35
CA TYR A 5 -13.57 1.31 -6.91
C TYR A 5 -14.64 1.63 -7.96
N CYS A 6 -14.90 2.92 -8.15
CA CYS A 6 -15.76 3.46 -9.21
C CYS A 6 -14.91 4.23 -10.22
N LYS A 7 -15.16 4.10 -11.52
CA LYS A 7 -14.51 4.91 -12.56
C LYS A 7 -15.42 6.11 -12.85
N SER A 8 -14.93 7.33 -12.65
CA SER A 8 -15.68 8.56 -12.98
C SER A 8 -14.75 9.56 -13.66
N ASN A 9 -15.19 10.09 -14.81
CA ASN A 9 -14.50 11.10 -15.60
C ASN A 9 -13.00 10.82 -15.85
N GLY A 10 -12.67 9.59 -16.28
CA GLY A 10 -11.28 9.17 -16.52
C GLY A 10 -10.45 8.90 -15.26
N MET A 11 -10.99 9.16 -14.06
CA MET A 11 -10.36 8.88 -12.78
C MET A 11 -10.92 7.62 -12.13
N PHE A 12 -10.13 7.05 -11.23
CA PHE A 12 -10.49 5.87 -10.44
C PHE A 12 -10.68 6.27 -8.98
N LEU A 13 -11.88 6.13 -8.46
CA LEU A 13 -12.26 6.52 -7.10
C LEU A 13 -12.36 5.31 -6.17
N CYS A 14 -11.78 5.44 -4.99
CA CYS A 14 -11.94 4.46 -3.92
C CYS A 14 -13.34 4.56 -3.31
N ILE A 15 -14.10 3.46 -3.27
CA ILE A 15 -15.44 3.47 -2.66
C ILE A 15 -15.43 3.69 -1.14
N LYS A 16 -14.32 3.34 -0.47
CA LYS A 16 -14.22 3.40 0.99
C LYS A 16 -13.92 4.80 1.52
N CYS A 17 -13.06 5.55 0.85
CA CYS A 17 -12.58 6.85 1.33
C CYS A 17 -12.80 7.98 0.30
N ARG A 18 -13.42 7.67 -0.84
CA ARG A 18 -13.75 8.60 -1.94
C ARG A 18 -12.55 9.32 -2.58
N ARG A 19 -11.29 8.95 -2.27
CA ARG A 19 -10.11 9.48 -2.96
C ARG A 19 -10.09 9.08 -4.43
N ALA A 20 -9.76 10.04 -5.29
CA ALA A 20 -9.61 9.87 -6.73
C ALA A 20 -8.14 9.69 -7.13
N TYR A 21 -7.89 8.84 -8.13
CA TYR A 21 -6.57 8.56 -8.67
C TYR A 21 -6.61 8.58 -10.19
N LYS A 22 -5.56 9.11 -10.81
CA LYS A 22 -5.43 9.15 -12.29
C LYS A 22 -5.28 7.75 -12.91
N THR A 23 -4.77 6.77 -12.16
CA THR A 23 -4.50 5.43 -12.67
C THR A 23 -5.07 4.34 -11.75
N LYS A 24 -5.52 3.23 -12.37
CA LYS A 24 -6.01 2.04 -11.67
C LYS A 24 -4.96 1.46 -10.72
N GLY A 25 -3.68 1.47 -11.11
CA GLY A 25 -2.59 0.95 -10.28
C GLY A 25 -2.41 1.73 -8.97
N SER A 26 -2.46 3.06 -9.03
CA SER A 26 -2.35 3.91 -7.83
C SER A 26 -3.50 3.71 -6.86
N LEU A 27 -4.72 3.64 -7.39
CA LEU A 27 -5.90 3.29 -6.61
C LEU A 27 -5.78 1.90 -5.99
N MET A 28 -5.41 0.87 -6.76
CA MET A 28 -5.29 -0.49 -6.25
C MET A 28 -4.26 -0.58 -5.12
N ARG A 29 -3.13 0.13 -5.25
CA ARG A 29 -2.13 0.28 -4.19
C ARG A 29 -2.72 0.95 -2.95
N HIS A 30 -3.42 2.08 -3.12
CA HIS A 30 -4.11 2.74 -2.01
C HIS A 30 -5.10 1.81 -1.32
N VAL A 31 -5.98 1.15 -2.08
CA VAL A 31 -6.97 0.22 -1.54
C VAL A 31 -6.29 -0.92 -0.80
N LYS A 32 -5.15 -1.41 -1.29
CA LYS A 32 -4.42 -2.53 -0.69
C LYS A 32 -3.72 -2.17 0.62
N PHE A 33 -3.11 -0.99 0.73
CA PHE A 33 -2.27 -0.63 1.88
C PHE A 33 -2.92 0.32 2.87
N GLU A 34 -3.81 1.20 2.41
CA GLU A 34 -4.45 2.22 3.26
C GLU A 34 -5.87 1.79 3.65
N CYS A 35 -6.63 1.29 2.67
CA CYS A 35 -8.07 1.04 2.82
C CYS A 35 -8.41 -0.42 3.17
N SER A 36 -7.50 -1.34 2.86
CA SER A 36 -7.41 -2.65 3.49
C SER A 36 -6.55 -2.48 4.71
N LYS A 37 -7.02 -2.95 5.88
CA LYS A 37 -6.22 -3.12 7.09
C LYS A 37 -5.17 -4.22 6.86
N GLN A 38 -4.39 -4.14 5.80
CA GLN A 38 -3.43 -5.16 5.46
C GLN A 38 -2.31 -5.08 6.49
N LYS A 39 -1.98 -6.24 7.05
CA LYS A 39 -0.91 -6.43 8.01
C LYS A 39 0.34 -5.73 7.47
N CYS A 40 0.85 -4.75 8.23
CA CYS A 40 2.12 -4.10 7.93
C CYS A 40 3.21 -5.17 7.78
N PHE A 41 4.20 -4.89 6.95
CA PHE A 41 5.40 -5.71 6.87
C PHE A 41 6.29 -5.35 8.06
N CYS A 42 6.41 -6.26 9.01
CA CYS A 42 7.32 -6.11 10.13
C CYS A 42 8.74 -6.46 9.70
N CYS A 43 9.73 -5.71 10.16
CA CYS A 43 11.11 -6.16 10.09
C CYS A 43 11.27 -7.36 11.04
N THR A 44 12.08 -8.34 10.63
CA THR A 44 12.42 -9.51 11.47
C THR A 44 13.58 -9.22 12.40
N MET A 45 14.34 -8.16 12.15
CA MET A 45 15.52 -7.76 12.92
C MET A 45 15.23 -6.65 13.93
N CYS A 46 14.09 -5.95 13.80
CA CYS A 46 13.65 -4.91 14.74
C CYS A 46 12.13 -4.74 14.72
N ASP A 47 11.57 -4.01 15.70
CA ASP A 47 10.12 -3.77 15.82
C ASP A 47 9.53 -2.75 14.83
N LYS A 48 10.28 -2.34 13.79
CA LYS A 48 9.77 -1.40 12.79
C LYS A 48 8.76 -2.07 11.86
N LYS A 49 7.67 -1.36 11.61
CA LYS A 49 6.56 -1.78 10.73
C LYS A 49 6.47 -0.86 9.53
N PHE A 50 6.35 -1.45 8.35
CA PHE A 50 6.27 -0.74 7.08
C PHE A 50 4.97 -1.05 6.36
N THR A 51 4.41 -0.06 5.68
CA THR A 51 3.20 -0.26 4.86
C THR A 51 3.49 -0.94 3.53
N ARG A 52 4.76 -0.99 3.09
CA ARG A 52 5.17 -1.55 1.79
C ARG A 52 6.42 -2.42 1.92
N ASN A 53 6.44 -3.54 1.20
CA ASN A 53 7.59 -4.45 1.16
C ASN A 53 8.87 -3.78 0.63
N THR A 54 8.76 -2.96 -0.41
CA THR A 54 9.91 -2.22 -0.97
C THR A 54 10.58 -1.33 0.06
N THR A 55 9.78 -0.73 0.95
CA THR A 55 10.28 0.15 2.02
C THR A 55 10.92 -0.68 3.13
N LEU A 56 10.35 -1.84 3.46
CA LEU A 56 10.98 -2.79 4.38
C LEU A 56 12.34 -3.28 3.86
N MET A 57 12.41 -3.70 2.59
CA MET A 57 13.66 -4.21 2.01
C MET A 57 14.75 -3.14 1.98
N GLY A 58 14.41 -1.91 1.58
CA GLY A 58 15.35 -0.79 1.66
C GLY A 58 15.78 -0.46 3.09
N HIS A 59 14.89 -0.65 4.07
CA HIS A 59 15.24 -0.54 5.48
C HIS A 59 16.22 -1.64 5.93
N ILE A 60 15.98 -2.90 5.55
CA ILE A 60 16.87 -4.02 5.89
C ILE A 60 18.26 -3.77 5.29
N VAL A 61 18.37 -3.45 4.00
CA VAL A 61 19.67 -3.23 3.35
C VAL A 61 20.44 -2.05 3.99
N ARG A 62 19.75 -1.02 4.47
CA ARG A 62 20.40 0.20 5.00
C ARG A 62 20.67 0.14 6.51
N MET A 63 19.79 -0.49 7.29
CA MET A 63 19.86 -0.52 8.75
C MET A 63 20.27 -1.89 9.30
N HIS A 64 20.15 -2.94 8.50
CA HIS A 64 20.55 -4.31 8.81
C HIS A 64 21.41 -4.90 7.66
N PRO A 65 22.53 -4.26 7.29
CA PRO A 65 23.37 -4.66 6.15
C PRO A 65 24.06 -6.04 6.32
N SER A 66 23.95 -6.67 7.49
CA SER A 66 24.63 -7.91 7.87
C SER A 66 23.69 -9.11 8.03
N SER A 67 22.46 -9.04 7.50
CA SER A 67 21.48 -10.14 7.48
C SER A 67 21.49 -10.89 6.16
#